data_AF-A0A8S3SVR3-F1
#
_entry.id   AF-A0A8S3SVR3-F1
#
_cell.length_a   1.000
_cell.length_b   1.000
_cell.length_c   1.000
_cell.angle_alpha   90.00
_cell.angle_beta   90.00
_cell.angle_gamma   90.00
#
_symmetry.space_group_name_H-M   'P 1'
#
loop_
_entity.id
_entity.type
_entity.pdbx_description
1 polymer ?
#
loop_
_entity_poly.entity_id
_entity_poly.type
_entity_poly.pdbx_seq_one_letter_code
_entity_poly.pdbx_strand_id
1 'polypeptide(L)'
;MDAPLVAKLDMAKLTPQLKVYIYEEIRKILHFTVRIIISDIGKLKDETKQLNDIIDDKVKNVTMELTVNYDDGYDNKTGVFTAPYSGMNLLSVQLCPEMNDSIHAYIKVKNGKILADLNFRNNVGEHEPCVYVSSNGVDFLIKGDTAWVFCAHANSKGDVIYLGGHGNSFSGTLIHK
;
A
#
# COMPACT_ATOMS: atom_id res chain seq x y z
N MET A 1 10.12 -13.72 40.57
CA MET A 1 11.22 -14.64 40.25
C MET A 1 12.50 -13.88 40.51
N ASP A 2 13.13 -14.16 41.65
CA ASP A 2 14.32 -13.46 42.10
C ASP A 2 15.53 -13.87 41.25
N ALA A 3 16.30 -12.88 40.79
CA ALA A 3 17.57 -13.13 40.12
C ALA A 3 18.54 -13.81 41.11
N PRO A 4 19.28 -14.87 40.72
CA PRO A 4 20.24 -15.46 41.64
C PRO A 4 21.33 -14.44 41.95
N LEU A 5 21.71 -14.33 43.23
CA LEU A 5 22.91 -13.63 43.67
C LEU A 5 24.12 -14.18 42.89
N VAL A 6 24.63 -13.40 41.93
CA VAL A 6 25.90 -13.69 41.28
C VAL A 6 27.00 -13.29 42.26
N ALA A 7 27.47 -14.26 43.06
CA ALA A 7 28.71 -14.08 43.80
C ALA A 7 29.83 -13.76 42.80
N LYS A 8 30.51 -12.62 42.97
CA LYS A 8 31.66 -12.26 42.13
C LYS A 8 32.80 -13.24 42.40
N LEU A 9 33.10 -14.09 41.43
CA LEU A 9 34.23 -15.00 41.49
C LEU A 9 35.53 -14.19 41.33
N ASP A 10 36.36 -14.14 42.38
CA ASP A 10 37.66 -13.48 42.33
C ASP A 10 38.69 -14.39 41.66
N MET A 11 38.89 -14.17 40.35
CA MET A 11 39.81 -14.95 39.53
C MET A 11 41.26 -14.89 40.03
N ALA A 12 41.66 -13.87 40.79
CA ALA A 12 43.03 -13.76 41.30
C ALA A 12 43.35 -14.86 42.34
N LYS A 13 42.33 -15.38 43.04
CA LYS A 13 42.47 -16.37 44.12
C LYS A 13 42.41 -17.82 43.65
N LEU A 14 42.18 -18.07 42.35
CA LEU A 14 42.05 -19.42 41.79
C LEU A 14 43.40 -19.99 41.34
N THR A 15 43.55 -21.31 41.46
CA THR A 15 44.71 -22.03 40.92
C THR A 15 44.71 -21.99 39.38
N PRO A 16 45.88 -22.09 38.72
CA PRO A 16 45.96 -22.09 37.25
C PRO A 16 45.09 -23.17 36.58
N GLN A 17 45.05 -24.39 37.13
CA GLN A 17 44.24 -25.49 36.60
C GLN A 17 42.74 -25.18 36.65
N LEU A 18 42.28 -24.58 37.74
CA LEU A 18 40.87 -24.23 37.92
C LEU A 18 40.46 -23.08 36.99
N LYS A 19 41.37 -22.12 36.72
CA LYS A 19 41.16 -21.05 35.74
C LYS A 19 40.95 -21.59 34.32
N VAL A 20 41.78 -22.55 33.90
CA VAL A 20 41.67 -23.20 32.58
C VAL A 20 40.35 -23.95 32.46
N TYR A 21 39.96 -24.70 33.50
CA TYR A 21 38.68 -25.41 33.52
C TYR A 21 37.48 -24.45 33.39
N ILE A 22 37.45 -23.37 34.19
CA ILE A 22 36.38 -22.38 34.14
C ILE A 22 36.32 -21.69 32.77
N TYR A 23 37.47 -21.36 32.18
CA TYR A 23 37.52 -20.76 30.85
C TYR A 23 36.92 -21.68 29.77
N GLU A 24 37.25 -22.97 29.78
CA GLU A 24 36.72 -23.94 28.83
C GLU A 24 35.20 -24.16 29.01
N GLU A 25 34.69 -24.18 30.23
CA GLU A 25 33.24 -24.28 30.48
C GLU A 25 32.49 -23.01 30.03
N ILE A 26 33.02 -21.82 30.33
CA ILE A 26 32.46 -20.55 29.83
C ILE A 26 32.46 -20.54 28.30
N ARG A 27 33.56 -20.99 27.67
CA ARG A 27 33.69 -21.05 26.21
C ARG A 27 32.64 -21.99 25.60
N LYS A 28 32.39 -23.16 26.18
CA LYS A 28 31.36 -24.10 25.72
C LYS A 28 29.96 -23.50 25.82
N ILE A 29 29.64 -22.88 26.96
CA ILE A 29 28.33 -22.23 27.18
C ILE A 29 28.16 -21.09 26.17
N LEU A 30 29.16 -20.22 26.00
CA LEU A 30 29.12 -19.11 25.06
C LEU A 30 28.91 -19.60 23.63
N HIS A 31 29.66 -20.62 23.21
CA HIS A 31 29.54 -21.19 21.88
C HIS A 31 28.16 -21.82 21.63
N PHE A 32 27.60 -22.51 22.62
CA PHE A 32 26.24 -23.06 22.53
C PHE A 32 25.19 -21.96 22.41
N THR A 33 25.25 -20.93 23.27
CA THR A 33 24.31 -19.80 23.26
C THR A 33 24.39 -19.02 21.95
N VAL A 34 25.60 -18.75 21.43
CA VAL A 34 25.79 -18.04 20.16
C VAL A 34 25.18 -18.83 19.00
N ARG A 35 25.29 -20.16 18.98
CA ARG A 35 24.66 -20.99 17.93
C ARG A 35 23.14 -20.90 17.95
N ILE A 36 22.53 -20.89 19.14
CA ILE A 36 21.08 -20.72 19.27
C ILE A 36 20.65 -19.36 18.72
N ILE A 37 21.33 -18.28 19.14
CA ILE A 37 21.01 -16.92 18.69
C ILE A 37 21.12 -16.80 17.17
N ILE A 38 22.19 -17.35 16.57
CA ILE A 38 22.37 -17.35 15.11
C ILE A 38 21.23 -18.10 14.41
N SER A 39 20.81 -19.25 14.96
CA SER A 39 19.69 -20.02 14.40
C SER A 39 18.38 -19.25 14.44
N ASP A 40 18.09 -18.55 15.52
CA ASP A 40 16.84 -17.80 15.67
C ASP A 40 16.83 -16.54 14.78
N ILE A 41 17.96 -15.85 14.64
CA ILE A 41 18.12 -14.76 13.67
C ILE A 41 17.86 -15.25 12.24
N GLY A 42 18.34 -16.45 11.90
CA GLY A 42 18.07 -17.07 10.60
C GLY A 42 16.57 -17.25 10.33
N LYS A 43 15.84 -17.82 11.29
CA LYS A 43 14.38 -18.02 11.18
C LYS A 43 13.63 -16.70 11.04
N LEU A 44 13.96 -15.70 11.86
CA LEU A 44 13.33 -14.38 11.80
C LEU A 44 13.54 -13.70 10.43
N LYS A 45 14.72 -13.89 9.83
CA LYS A 45 15.01 -13.35 8.49
C LYS A 45 14.15 -14.01 7.42
N ASP A 46 13.95 -15.33 7.50
CA ASP A 46 13.11 -16.08 6.56
C ASP A 46 11.63 -15.72 6.71
N GLU A 47 11.13 -15.59 7.94
CA GLU A 47 9.77 -15.12 8.24
C GLU A 47 9.53 -13.69 7.71
N THR A 48 10.49 -12.79 7.91
CA THR A 48 10.42 -11.42 7.38
C THR A 48 10.37 -11.41 5.85
N LYS A 49 11.15 -12.28 5.20
CA LYS A 49 11.13 -12.41 3.74
C LYS A 49 9.77 -12.90 3.25
N GLN A 50 9.23 -13.94 3.87
CA GLN A 50 7.90 -14.46 3.52
C GLN A 50 6.81 -13.40 3.70
N LEU A 51 6.88 -12.61 4.78
CA LEU A 51 5.94 -11.51 5.02
C LEU A 51 6.03 -10.45 3.92
N ASN A 52 7.23 -10.07 3.49
CA ASN A 52 7.42 -9.12 2.39
C ASN A 52 6.86 -9.66 1.07
N ASP A 53 7.09 -10.96 0.77
CA ASP A 53 6.54 -11.60 -0.43
C ASP A 53 4.99 -11.57 -0.40
N ILE A 54 4.37 -11.82 0.77
CA ILE A 54 2.91 -11.72 0.96
C ILE A 54 2.40 -10.28 0.81
N ILE A 55 3.14 -9.29 1.35
CA ILE A 55 2.78 -7.88 1.22
C ILE A 55 2.86 -7.45 -0.25
N ASP A 56 3.93 -7.79 -0.96
CA ASP A 56 4.08 -7.47 -2.39
C ASP A 56 2.96 -8.08 -3.24
N ASP A 57 2.55 -9.32 -2.95
CA ASP A 57 1.42 -9.97 -3.61
C ASP A 57 0.09 -9.28 -3.29
N LYS A 58 -0.15 -8.93 -2.02
CA LYS A 58 -1.39 -8.23 -1.62
C LYS A 58 -1.46 -6.80 -2.13
N VAL A 59 -0.36 -6.05 -2.12
CA VAL A 59 -0.27 -4.69 -2.67
C VAL A 59 -0.44 -4.73 -4.19
N LYS A 60 0.10 -5.74 -4.88
CA LYS A 60 -0.24 -6.00 -6.29
C LYS A 60 -1.71 -6.34 -6.50
N ASN A 61 -2.40 -6.94 -5.53
CA ASN A 61 -3.83 -7.23 -5.62
C ASN A 61 -4.73 -6.06 -5.19
N VAL A 62 -4.17 -4.95 -4.68
CA VAL A 62 -4.81 -3.61 -4.72
C VAL A 62 -4.62 -2.99 -6.11
N THR A 63 -4.74 -3.81 -7.15
CA THR A 63 -4.66 -3.38 -8.54
C THR A 63 -6.00 -2.82 -8.98
N MET A 64 -5.96 -1.75 -9.78
CA MET A 64 -7.10 -1.30 -10.56
C MET A 64 -7.56 -2.48 -11.43
N GLU A 65 -8.67 -3.13 -11.06
CA GLU A 65 -9.22 -4.23 -11.83
C GLU A 65 -9.71 -3.67 -13.18
N LEU A 66 -8.99 -4.01 -14.25
CA LEU A 66 -9.32 -3.56 -15.59
C LEU A 66 -10.48 -4.41 -16.12
N THR A 67 -11.71 -3.94 -15.89
CA THR A 67 -12.90 -4.68 -16.34
C THR A 67 -13.00 -4.70 -17.88
N VAL A 68 -12.71 -3.59 -18.55
CA VAL A 68 -12.80 -3.43 -20.00
C VAL A 68 -11.75 -2.42 -20.48
N ASN A 69 -10.99 -2.75 -21.54
CA ASN A 69 -10.03 -1.83 -22.17
C ASN A 69 -9.92 -2.05 -23.68
N TYR A 70 -11.02 -1.78 -24.39
CA TYR A 70 -10.99 -1.86 -25.85
C TYR A 70 -10.04 -0.82 -26.45
N ASP A 71 -9.33 -1.21 -27.51
CA ASP A 71 -8.34 -0.41 -28.22
C ASP A 71 -7.11 0.01 -27.38
N ASP A 72 -6.88 -0.65 -26.24
CA ASP A 72 -5.74 -0.43 -25.34
C ASP A 72 -5.54 1.04 -24.93
N GLY A 73 -6.63 1.80 -24.84
CA GLY A 73 -6.60 3.22 -24.52
C GLY A 73 -6.25 3.53 -23.06
N TYR A 74 -6.50 2.61 -22.13
CA TYR A 74 -6.21 2.80 -20.71
C TYR A 74 -4.93 2.07 -20.29
N ASP A 75 -3.99 2.80 -19.68
CA ASP A 75 -2.80 2.22 -19.05
C ASP A 75 -3.07 1.98 -17.56
N ASN A 76 -3.23 0.72 -17.18
CA ASN A 76 -3.52 0.32 -15.80
C ASN A 76 -2.35 0.52 -14.83
N LYS A 77 -1.13 0.77 -15.30
CA LYS A 77 0.02 1.08 -14.44
C LYS A 77 0.04 2.53 -14.03
N THR A 78 -0.39 3.43 -14.92
CA THR A 78 -0.39 4.88 -14.67
C THR A 78 -1.78 5.41 -14.32
N GLY A 79 -2.84 4.65 -14.58
CA GLY A 79 -4.23 5.07 -14.38
C GLY A 79 -4.72 6.09 -15.41
N VAL A 80 -4.01 6.22 -16.55
CA VAL A 80 -4.26 7.24 -17.57
C VAL A 80 -4.95 6.63 -18.79
N PHE A 81 -6.05 7.25 -19.20
CA PHE A 81 -6.67 7.01 -20.50
C PHE A 81 -6.02 7.90 -21.56
N THR A 82 -5.72 7.33 -22.72
CA THR A 82 -5.23 8.01 -23.92
C THR A 82 -6.21 7.75 -25.05
N ALA A 83 -6.78 8.80 -25.63
CA ALA A 83 -7.80 8.69 -26.67
C ALA A 83 -7.23 7.98 -27.93
N PRO A 84 -7.72 6.77 -28.30
CA PRO A 84 -7.22 6.05 -29.47
C PRO A 84 -7.68 6.68 -30.79
N TYR A 85 -8.81 7.40 -30.74
CA TYR A 85 -9.42 8.11 -31.86
C TYR A 85 -9.83 9.53 -31.43
N SER A 86 -9.89 10.43 -32.39
CA SER A 86 -10.52 11.73 -32.18
C SER A 86 -12.04 11.57 -32.11
N GLY A 87 -12.69 12.32 -31.21
CA GLY A 87 -14.15 12.33 -31.08
C GLY A 87 -14.66 12.75 -29.70
N MET A 88 -15.98 12.77 -29.55
CA MET A 88 -16.68 13.06 -28.29
C MET A 88 -16.60 11.87 -27.34
N ASN A 89 -15.93 12.05 -26.20
CA ASN A 89 -15.78 11.03 -25.18
C ASN A 89 -16.61 11.39 -23.93
N LEU A 90 -17.36 10.43 -23.40
CA LEU A 90 -17.96 10.50 -22.07
C LEU A 90 -17.01 9.83 -21.08
N LEU A 91 -16.60 10.56 -20.06
CA LEU A 91 -15.77 10.09 -18.98
C LEU A 91 -16.56 10.15 -17.68
N SER A 92 -16.49 9.10 -16.87
CA SER A 92 -17.24 8.98 -15.62
C SER A 92 -16.37 8.39 -14.53
N VAL A 93 -16.49 8.94 -13.32
CA VAL A 93 -15.83 8.44 -12.13
C VAL A 93 -16.87 8.19 -11.04
N GLN A 94 -16.69 7.11 -10.29
CA GLN A 94 -17.45 6.78 -9.08
C GLN A 94 -16.46 6.40 -7.99
N LEU A 95 -16.53 7.09 -6.86
CA LEU A 95 -15.62 6.93 -5.74
C LEU A 95 -16.42 6.68 -4.45
N CYS A 96 -15.84 5.86 -3.59
CA CYS A 96 -16.25 5.60 -2.22
C CYS A 96 -15.21 6.22 -1.29
N PRO A 97 -15.45 7.44 -0.78
CA PRO A 97 -14.56 8.10 0.14
C PRO A 97 -14.51 7.35 1.48
N GLU A 98 -13.39 7.46 2.18
CA GLU A 98 -13.23 6.94 3.54
C GLU A 98 -14.33 7.51 4.48
N MET A 99 -14.69 6.73 5.51
CA MET A 99 -15.72 7.13 6.48
C MET A 99 -15.28 8.36 7.27
N ASN A 100 -16.23 9.27 7.55
CA ASN A 100 -15.96 10.55 8.21
C ASN A 100 -14.88 11.43 7.54
N ASP A 101 -14.64 11.24 6.23
CA ASP A 101 -13.66 12.02 5.46
C ASP A 101 -14.31 12.82 4.31
N SER A 102 -13.56 13.75 3.73
CA SER A 102 -13.92 14.45 2.50
C SER A 102 -12.94 14.13 1.39
N ILE A 103 -13.47 13.94 0.19
CA ILE A 103 -12.70 13.81 -1.03
C ILE A 103 -12.94 15.04 -1.91
N HIS A 104 -11.87 15.53 -2.51
CA HIS A 104 -11.94 16.47 -3.63
C HIS A 104 -11.11 15.91 -4.78
N ALA A 105 -11.79 15.45 -5.84
CA ALA A 105 -11.18 14.87 -7.02
C ALA A 105 -11.72 15.49 -8.31
N TYR A 106 -10.95 15.39 -9.37
CA TYR A 106 -11.31 15.88 -10.70
C TYR A 106 -11.14 14.79 -11.73
N ILE A 107 -11.98 14.79 -12.76
CA ILE A 107 -11.59 14.23 -14.06
C ILE A 107 -10.82 15.33 -14.79
N LYS A 108 -9.53 15.09 -15.05
CA LYS A 108 -8.70 15.97 -15.88
C LYS A 108 -8.59 15.40 -17.28
N VAL A 109 -8.59 16.30 -18.26
CA VAL A 109 -8.33 16.02 -19.67
C VAL A 109 -7.26 16.98 -20.18
N LYS A 110 -6.60 16.68 -21.31
CA LYS A 110 -5.82 17.63 -22.15
C LYS A 110 -5.07 18.74 -21.39
N ASN A 111 -3.77 18.58 -21.19
CA ASN A 111 -2.95 19.61 -20.50
C ASN A 111 -3.51 20.01 -19.11
N GLY A 112 -4.31 19.15 -18.46
CA GLY A 112 -4.81 19.36 -17.11
C GLY A 112 -6.11 20.18 -16.98
N LYS A 113 -6.83 20.44 -18.08
CA LYS A 113 -8.19 21.00 -18.04
C LYS A 113 -9.09 20.12 -17.15
N ILE A 114 -9.83 20.74 -16.24
CA ILE A 114 -10.82 20.05 -15.40
C ILE A 114 -12.09 19.84 -16.25
N LEU A 115 -12.46 18.58 -16.43
CA LEU A 115 -13.69 18.19 -17.12
C LEU A 115 -14.86 18.02 -16.14
N ALA A 116 -14.59 17.40 -14.99
CA ALA A 116 -15.59 17.16 -13.97
C ALA A 116 -14.98 17.36 -12.59
N ASP A 117 -15.76 17.93 -11.68
CA ASP A 117 -15.40 18.13 -10.27
C ASP A 117 -16.23 17.17 -9.41
N LEU A 118 -15.57 16.53 -8.45
CA LEU A 118 -16.15 15.65 -7.47
C LEU A 118 -15.67 16.12 -6.09
N ASN A 119 -16.52 16.87 -5.40
CA ASN A 119 -16.26 17.34 -4.06
C ASN A 119 -17.36 16.81 -3.14
N PHE A 120 -16.98 15.97 -2.18
CA PHE A 120 -17.93 15.32 -1.29
C PHE A 120 -17.35 15.13 0.09
N ARG A 121 -18.20 15.33 1.10
CA ARG A 121 -17.88 15.06 2.50
C ARG A 121 -18.74 13.92 3.00
N ASN A 122 -18.10 12.80 3.29
CA ASN A 122 -18.70 11.65 3.91
C ASN A 122 -18.78 11.87 5.43
N ASN A 123 -19.99 12.06 5.97
CA ASN A 123 -20.22 12.22 7.43
C ASN A 123 -20.86 10.97 8.05
N VAL A 124 -20.69 9.83 7.37
CA VAL A 124 -21.30 8.56 7.75
C VAL A 124 -20.41 7.85 8.77
N GLY A 125 -21.03 7.28 9.81
CA GLY A 125 -20.33 6.60 10.91
C GLY A 125 -19.66 5.29 10.51
N GLU A 126 -18.77 4.76 11.36
CA GLU A 126 -17.90 3.58 11.10
C GLU A 126 -18.63 2.27 10.74
N HIS A 127 -19.96 2.22 10.81
CA HIS A 127 -20.76 1.00 10.60
C HIS A 127 -21.89 1.18 9.57
N GLU A 128 -21.89 2.28 8.83
CA GLU A 128 -22.88 2.56 7.81
C GLU A 128 -22.33 2.29 6.39
N PRO A 129 -23.19 2.00 5.41
CA PRO A 129 -22.76 1.70 4.05
C PRO A 129 -22.03 2.90 3.42
N CYS A 130 -21.01 2.62 2.60
CA CYS A 130 -20.31 3.68 1.90
C CYS A 130 -21.24 4.50 1.00
N VAL A 131 -21.15 5.82 1.10
CA VAL A 131 -21.85 6.73 0.20
C VAL A 131 -20.98 6.97 -1.03
N TYR A 132 -21.39 6.39 -2.14
CA TYR A 132 -20.74 6.62 -3.42
C TYR A 132 -21.05 8.01 -3.94
N VAL A 133 -20.02 8.67 -4.42
CA VAL A 133 -20.12 9.91 -5.17
C VAL A 133 -19.65 9.66 -6.59
N SER A 134 -20.39 10.20 -7.55
CA SER A 134 -20.06 10.09 -8.97
C SER A 134 -20.04 11.45 -9.65
N SER A 135 -19.15 11.60 -10.61
CA SER A 135 -19.10 12.78 -11.47
C SER A 135 -18.76 12.35 -12.89
N ASN A 136 -19.32 13.03 -13.88
CA ASN A 136 -19.11 12.70 -15.28
C ASN A 136 -18.95 13.97 -16.11
N GLY A 137 -18.38 13.82 -17.30
CA GLY A 137 -18.27 14.91 -18.25
C GLY A 137 -18.02 14.41 -19.65
N VAL A 138 -18.34 15.26 -20.61
CA VAL A 138 -18.16 14.98 -22.04
C VAL A 138 -17.22 16.04 -22.61
N ASP A 139 -16.18 15.60 -23.31
CA ASP A 139 -15.30 16.50 -24.08
C ASP A 139 -14.93 15.87 -25.42
N PHE A 140 -14.63 16.71 -26.40
CA PHE A 140 -14.06 16.25 -27.66
C PHE A 140 -12.57 16.00 -27.45
N LEU A 141 -12.08 14.76 -27.50
CA LEU A 141 -10.65 14.46 -27.41
C LEU A 141 -10.08 14.23 -28.79
N ILE A 142 -8.88 14.72 -29.07
CA ILE A 142 -8.10 14.39 -30.27
C ILE A 142 -7.32 13.11 -29.96
N LYS A 143 -7.06 12.28 -30.97
CA LYS A 143 -6.18 11.11 -30.82
C LYS A 143 -4.87 11.48 -30.10
N GLY A 144 -4.56 10.76 -29.03
CA GLY A 144 -3.39 10.98 -28.18
C GLY A 144 -3.63 11.90 -26.99
N ASP A 145 -4.76 12.60 -26.92
CA ASP A 145 -5.14 13.36 -25.72
C ASP A 145 -5.35 12.41 -24.54
N THR A 146 -4.97 12.86 -23.35
CA THR A 146 -5.06 12.08 -22.13
C THR A 146 -6.19 12.52 -21.22
N ALA A 147 -6.69 11.58 -20.42
CA ALA A 147 -7.62 11.83 -19.33
C ALA A 147 -7.30 10.94 -18.12
N TRP A 148 -7.47 11.48 -16.91
CA TRP A 148 -7.21 10.75 -15.67
C TRP A 148 -7.98 11.36 -14.50
N VAL A 149 -8.15 10.56 -13.45
CA VAL A 149 -8.69 11.03 -12.17
C VAL A 149 -7.56 11.62 -11.35
N PHE A 150 -7.73 12.85 -10.88
CA PHE A 150 -6.77 13.52 -10.01
C PHE A 150 -7.42 13.82 -8.67
N CYS A 151 -6.90 13.25 -7.59
CA CYS A 151 -7.29 13.64 -6.24
C CYS A 151 -6.51 14.89 -5.81
N ALA A 152 -7.22 15.97 -5.52
CA ALA A 152 -6.65 17.22 -5.04
C ALA A 152 -6.52 17.26 -3.52
N HIS A 153 -7.46 16.64 -2.80
CA HIS A 153 -7.48 16.62 -1.34
C HIS A 153 -8.19 15.39 -0.78
N ALA A 154 -7.64 14.84 0.30
CA ALA A 154 -8.28 13.91 1.25
C ALA A 154 -7.78 14.25 2.67
N ASN A 155 -8.62 14.18 3.71
CA ASN A 155 -8.13 14.49 5.06
C ASN A 155 -7.42 13.29 5.73
N SER A 156 -7.65 12.07 5.25
CA SER A 156 -6.93 10.89 5.73
C SER A 156 -5.46 10.93 5.28
N LYS A 157 -4.59 10.36 6.11
CA LYS A 157 -3.11 10.38 5.98
C LYS A 157 -2.58 9.49 4.83
N GLY A 158 -3.21 9.50 3.67
CA GLY A 158 -2.76 8.81 2.46
C GLY A 158 -3.85 8.01 1.74
N ASP A 159 -4.90 7.57 2.43
CA ASP A 159 -5.94 6.71 1.88
C ASP A 159 -7.18 7.51 1.50
N VAL A 160 -7.15 8.08 0.29
CA VAL A 160 -8.23 8.91 -0.29
C VAL A 160 -9.55 8.13 -0.43
N ILE A 161 -9.45 6.80 -0.49
CA ILE A 161 -10.48 5.90 -0.99
C ILE A 161 -10.58 4.69 -0.08
N TYR A 162 -11.79 4.28 0.28
CA TYR A 162 -12.02 3.11 1.12
C TYR A 162 -11.56 1.82 0.42
N LEU A 163 -10.61 1.12 1.04
CA LEU A 163 -9.98 -0.10 0.49
C LEU A 163 -10.69 -1.41 0.90
N GLY A 164 -11.73 -1.34 1.73
CA GLY A 164 -12.41 -2.52 2.31
C GLY A 164 -13.34 -3.29 1.36
N GLY A 165 -13.02 -3.37 0.07
CA GLY A 165 -13.77 -4.15 -0.92
C GLY A 165 -14.94 -3.40 -1.59
N HIS A 166 -15.01 -2.08 -1.45
CA HIS A 166 -15.93 -1.24 -2.21
C HIS A 166 -15.27 -0.79 -3.53
N GLY A 167 -15.89 -1.15 -4.66
CA GLY A 167 -15.34 -0.88 -5.99
C GLY A 167 -15.38 0.61 -6.32
N ASN A 168 -14.21 1.20 -6.56
CA ASN A 168 -14.05 2.52 -7.13
C ASN A 168 -13.83 2.34 -8.63
N SER A 169 -14.45 3.18 -9.46
CA SER A 169 -14.38 2.99 -10.91
C SER A 169 -14.13 4.30 -11.64
N PHE A 170 -13.30 4.21 -12.66
CA PHE A 170 -13.16 5.21 -13.70
C PHE A 170 -13.44 4.54 -15.04
N SER A 171 -14.25 5.19 -15.88
CA SER A 171 -14.67 4.64 -17.16
C SER A 171 -14.73 5.74 -18.22
N GLY A 172 -14.50 5.33 -19.47
CA GLY A 172 -14.58 6.22 -20.62
C GLY A 172 -15.17 5.50 -21.82
N THR A 173 -15.96 6.22 -22.62
CA THR A 173 -16.50 5.69 -23.88
C THR A 173 -16.53 6.76 -24.96
N LEU A 174 -16.20 6.37 -26.18
CA LEU A 174 -16.31 7.20 -27.37
C LEU A 174 -17.77 7.18 -27.85
N ILE A 175 -18.45 8.32 -27.76
CA ILE A 175 -19.87 8.45 -28.14
C ILE A 175 -19.99 8.77 -29.64
N HIS A 176 -19.09 9.58 -30.17
CA HIS A 176 -19.12 10.02 -31.56
C HIS A 176 -17.71 10.29 -32.08
N LYS A 177 -17.39 9.83 -33.29
CA LYS A 177 -16.11 10.08 -33.97
C LYS A 177 -16.13 11.41 -34.73
#